data_AF-A0A6I3UY84-F1
#
_entry.id   AF-A0A6I3UY84-F1
#
_cell.length_a   1.000
_cell.length_b   1.000
_cell.length_c   1.000
_cell.angle_alpha   90.00
_cell.angle_beta   90.00
_cell.angle_gamma   90.00
#
_symmetry.space_group_name_H-M   'P 1'
#
loop_
_entity.id
_entity.type
_entity.pdbx_description
1 polymer ?
#
loop_
_entity_poly.entity_id
_entity_poly.type
_entity_poly.pdbx_seq_one_letter_code
_entity_poly.pdbx_strand_id
1 'polypeptide(L)'
;AWQVYLLGVERVLAPVLQISLTVWVYQSVIQKKWIYLVAAYGLHALFDLAPALSQVGWITNPLLVEFILLAELIALVWLTKSI
;
A
#
# COMPACT_ATOMS: atom_id res chain seq x y z
N ALA A 1 -17.34 -5.75 -18.40
CA ALA A 1 -18.15 -5.73 -17.16
C ALA A 1 -17.40 -6.32 -15.96
N TRP A 2 -16.76 -7.50 -16.06
CA TRP A 2 -16.03 -8.14 -14.94
C TRP A 2 -14.83 -7.34 -14.38
N GLN A 3 -14.08 -6.65 -15.24
CA GLN A 3 -12.95 -5.79 -14.84
C GLN A 3 -13.35 -4.65 -13.90
N VAL A 4 -14.60 -4.16 -13.98
CA VAL A 4 -15.06 -3.00 -13.19
C VAL A 4 -15.29 -3.36 -11.72
N TYR A 5 -15.67 -4.61 -11.42
CA TYR A 5 -15.91 -5.08 -10.04
C TYR A 5 -14.59 -5.46 -9.33
N LEU A 6 -13.64 -6.07 -10.05
CA LEU A 6 -12.28 -6.35 -9.54
C LEU A 6 -11.43 -5.09 -9.35
N LEU A 7 -11.77 -3.99 -10.02
CA LEU A 7 -11.14 -2.68 -9.77
C LEU A 7 -11.70 -1.96 -8.54
N GLY A 8 -12.72 -2.51 -7.85
CA GLY A 8 -13.37 -1.86 -6.72
C GLY A 8 -12.60 -2.01 -5.40
N VAL A 9 -12.04 -3.19 -5.14
CA VAL A 9 -11.37 -3.50 -3.86
C VAL A 9 -10.03 -2.79 -3.75
N GLU A 10 -9.20 -2.85 -4.79
CA GLU A 10 -7.95 -2.08 -4.89
C GLU A 10 -8.17 -0.59 -4.61
N ARG A 11 -9.24 -0.01 -5.17
CA ARG A 11 -9.60 1.41 -4.97
C ARG A 11 -10.00 1.76 -3.53
N VAL A 12 -10.40 0.78 -2.73
CA VAL A 12 -10.67 0.95 -1.29
C VAL A 12 -9.42 0.66 -0.47
N LEU A 13 -8.61 -0.33 -0.86
CA LEU A 13 -7.36 -0.68 -0.19
C LEU A 13 -6.31 0.42 -0.31
N ALA A 14 -6.18 1.04 -1.49
CA ALA A 14 -5.23 2.12 -1.75
C ALA A 14 -5.37 3.31 -0.76
N PRO A 15 -6.56 3.92 -0.56
CA PRO A 15 -6.69 4.98 0.44
C PRO A 15 -6.49 4.50 1.88
N VAL A 16 -6.82 3.23 2.21
CA VAL A 16 -6.55 2.67 3.55
C VAL A 16 -5.04 2.55 3.81
N LEU A 17 -4.28 2.04 2.84
CA LEU A 17 -2.82 1.99 2.90
C LEU A 17 -2.22 3.40 3.02
N GLN A 18 -2.70 4.34 2.20
CA GLN A 18 -2.23 5.72 2.23
C GLN A 18 -2.48 6.41 3.57
N ILE A 19 -3.68 6.25 4.13
CA ILE A 19 -4.01 6.78 5.46
C ILE A 19 -3.11 6.14 6.52
N SER A 20 -2.83 4.84 6.43
CA SER A 20 -1.95 4.15 7.37
C SER A 20 -0.52 4.70 7.33
N LEU A 21 0.00 5.07 6.15
CA LEU A 21 1.32 5.70 6.00
C LEU A 21 1.40 7.10 6.62
N THR A 22 0.28 7.79 6.84
CA THR A 22 0.30 9.08 7.55
C THR A 22 0.79 8.95 8.99
N VAL A 23 0.57 7.79 9.63
CA VAL A 23 1.09 7.49 10.98
C VAL A 23 2.63 7.51 10.97
N TRP A 24 3.24 6.96 9.93
CA TRP A 24 4.69 6.92 9.76
C TRP A 24 5.27 8.32 9.54
N VAL A 25 4.62 9.11 8.69
CA VAL A 25 5.00 10.51 8.46
C VAL A 25 4.87 11.32 9.75
N TYR A 26 3.77 11.14 10.50
CA TYR A 26 3.57 11.78 11.79
C TYR A 26 4.66 11.40 12.81
N GLN A 27 5.00 10.12 12.91
CA GLN A 27 6.08 9.63 13.77
C GLN A 27 7.44 10.16 13.37
N SER A 28 7.68 10.37 12.07
CA SER A 28 8.92 10.99 11.57
C SER A 28 9.13 12.40 12.13
N VAL A 29 8.03 13.17 12.28
CA VAL A 29 8.05 14.54 12.79
C VAL A 29 8.22 14.54 14.30
N ILE A 30 7.43 13.75 15.03
CA ILE A 30 7.47 13.70 16.50
C ILE A 30 8.81 13.19 17.02
N GLN A 31 9.28 12.07 16.46
CA GLN A 31 10.55 11.49 16.88
C GLN A 31 11.77 12.23 16.30
N LYS A 32 11.55 13.19 15.38
CA LYS A 32 12.60 13.85 14.58
C LYS A 32 13.51 12.85 13.86
N LYS A 33 12.96 11.68 13.50
CA LYS A 33 13.66 10.59 12.82
C LYS A 33 13.22 10.56 11.36
N TRP A 34 14.04 11.17 10.50
CA TRP A 34 13.81 11.23 9.05
C TRP A 34 13.71 9.84 8.38
N ILE A 35 14.24 8.80 9.00
CA ILE A 35 14.16 7.42 8.48
C ILE A 35 12.71 6.94 8.33
N TYR A 36 11.79 7.35 9.21
CA TYR A 36 10.37 6.98 9.08
C TYR A 36 9.73 7.64 7.87
N LEU A 37 10.18 8.84 7.47
CA LEU A 37 9.70 9.52 6.28
C LEU A 37 10.14 8.78 5.02
N VAL A 38 11.42 8.38 4.95
CA VAL A 38 11.94 7.60 3.82
C VAL A 38 11.27 6.23 3.75
N ALA A 39 11.06 5.58 4.89
CA ALA A 39 10.31 4.33 4.95
C ALA A 39 8.87 4.50 4.46
N ALA A 40 8.19 5.58 4.83
CA ALA A 40 6.84 5.86 4.35
C ALA A 40 6.79 6.03 2.82
N TYR A 41 7.72 6.77 2.24
CA TYR A 41 7.81 6.91 0.77
C TYR A 41 8.16 5.59 0.08
N GLY A 42 9.07 4.82 0.65
CA GLY A 42 9.45 3.51 0.11
C GLY A 42 8.28 2.52 0.13
N LEU A 43 7.54 2.47 1.24
CA LEU A 43 6.34 1.64 1.36
C LEU A 43 5.23 2.10 0.41
N HIS A 44 5.03 3.41 0.26
CA HIS A 44 4.07 3.95 -0.72
C HIS A 44 4.38 3.47 -2.14
N ALA A 45 5.64 3.63 -2.58
CA ALA A 45 6.07 3.17 -3.89
C ALA A 45 5.97 1.64 -4.05
N LEU A 46 6.16 0.88 -2.97
CA LEU A 46 6.00 -0.57 -2.97
C LEU A 46 4.54 -0.97 -3.19
N PHE A 47 3.59 -0.35 -2.49
CA PHE A 47 2.17 -0.66 -2.61
C PHE A 47 1.61 -0.33 -4.00
N ASP A 48 2.14 0.70 -4.66
CA ASP A 48 1.76 1.05 -6.02
C ASP A 48 2.36 0.10 -7.09
N LEU A 49 3.34 -0.74 -6.72
CA LEU A 49 4.04 -1.62 -7.65
C LEU A 49 3.13 -2.70 -8.25
N ALA A 50 2.33 -3.40 -7.43
CA ALA A 50 1.46 -4.46 -7.93
C ALA A 50 0.34 -3.91 -8.87
N PRO A 51 -0.36 -2.81 -8.52
CA PRO A 51 -1.22 -2.09 -9.45
C PRO A 51 -0.51 -1.66 -10.74
N ALA A 52 0.68 -1.06 -10.64
CA ALA A 52 1.45 -0.61 -11.79
C ALA A 52 1.84 -1.77 -12.72
N LEU A 53 2.26 -2.91 -12.16
CA LEU A 53 2.57 -4.13 -12.91
C LEU A 53 1.34 -4.70 -13.63
N SER A 54 0.15 -4.59 -13.03
CA SER A 54 -1.08 -4.99 -13.71
C SER A 54 -1.43 -4.04 -14.85
N GLN A 55 -1.23 -2.73 -14.64
CA GLN A 55 -1.48 -1.71 -15.66
C GLN A 55 -0.62 -1.88 -16.92
N VAL A 56 0.66 -2.28 -16.76
CA VAL A 56 1.56 -2.56 -17.89
C VAL A 56 1.41 -3.98 -18.46
N GLY A 57 0.45 -4.76 -17.96
CA GLY A 57 0.12 -6.10 -18.45
C GLY A 57 1.05 -7.22 -17.99
N TRP A 58 1.96 -6.95 -17.04
CA TRP A 58 2.81 -7.98 -16.43
C TRP A 58 2.01 -8.86 -15.47
N ILE A 59 1.07 -8.28 -14.72
CA ILE A 59 0.09 -9.03 -13.91
C ILE A 59 -1.26 -8.99 -14.59
N THR A 60 -1.65 -10.09 -15.21
CA THR A 60 -2.92 -10.20 -15.95
C THR A 60 -4.08 -10.66 -15.09
N ASN A 61 -3.83 -11.19 -13.89
CA ASN A 61 -4.85 -11.66 -12.96
C ASN A 61 -5.12 -10.61 -11.86
N PRO A 62 -6.28 -9.91 -11.89
CA PRO A 62 -6.59 -8.87 -10.90
C PRO A 62 -6.72 -9.41 -9.47
N LEU A 63 -7.16 -10.66 -9.29
CA LEU A 63 -7.24 -11.28 -7.95
C LEU A 63 -5.87 -11.42 -7.29
N LEU A 64 -4.82 -11.56 -8.10
CA LEU A 64 -3.45 -11.63 -7.61
C LEU A 64 -2.99 -10.26 -7.08
N VAL A 65 -3.39 -9.17 -7.74
CA VAL A 65 -3.13 -7.79 -7.27
C VAL A 65 -3.83 -7.54 -5.94
N GLU A 66 -5.12 -7.88 -5.85
CA GLU A 66 -5.90 -7.73 -4.61
C GLU A 66 -5.29 -8.52 -3.45
N PHE A 67 -4.84 -9.76 -3.71
CA PHE A 67 -4.21 -10.59 -2.70
C PHE A 67 -2.87 -10.01 -2.22
N ILE A 68 -2.04 -9.48 -3.12
CA ILE A 68 -0.80 -8.79 -2.77
C ILE A 68 -1.10 -7.57 -1.89
N LEU A 69 -2.02 -6.70 -2.31
CA LEU A 69 -2.38 -5.50 -1.55
C LEU A 69 -2.96 -5.83 -0.17
N LEU A 70 -3.74 -6.91 -0.05
CA LEU A 70 -4.23 -7.39 1.24
C LEU A 70 -3.09 -7.88 2.14
N ALA A 71 -2.14 -8.64 1.59
CA ALA A 71 -0.98 -9.09 2.34
C ALA A 71 -0.10 -7.91 2.80
N GLU A 72 0.10 -6.93 1.93
CA GLU A 72 0.81 -5.68 2.22
C GLU A 72 0.11 -4.86 3.32
N LEU A 73 -1.22 -4.77 3.28
CA LEU A 73 -2.00 -4.11 4.33
C LEU A 73 -1.82 -4.81 5.69
N ILE A 74 -1.91 -6.14 5.73
CA ILE A 74 -1.71 -6.90 6.96
C ILE A 74 -0.29 -6.69 7.49
N ALA A 75 0.72 -6.74 6.63
CA ALA A 75 2.11 -6.49 6.98
C ALA A 75 2.32 -5.06 7.50
N LEU A 76 1.73 -4.05 6.85
CA LEU A 76 1.81 -2.65 7.27
C LEU A 76 1.16 -2.45 8.64
N VAL A 77 -0.04 -3.01 8.86
CA VAL A 77 -0.72 -2.94 10.16
C VAL A 77 0.14 -3.58 11.24
N TRP A 78 0.74 -4.73 10.96
CA TRP A 78 1.63 -5.40 11.91
C TRP A 78 2.89 -4.59 12.22
N LEU A 79 3.54 -4.02 11.19
CA LEU A 79 4.73 -3.20 11.34
C LEU A 79 4.45 -1.90 12.11
N THR A 80 3.28 -1.28 11.84
CA THR A 80 2.85 -0.04 12.50
C THR A 80 2.56 -0.23 13.99
N LYS A 81 2.20 -1.44 14.46
CA LYS A 81 2.07 -1.73 15.90
C LYS A 81 3.37 -1.52 16.69
N SER A 82 4.51 -1.53 16.01
CA SER A 82 5.84 -1.49 16.63
C SER A 82 6.46 -0.08 16.61
N ILE A 83 5.71 0.94 16.20
CA ILE A 83 6.16 2.33 15.98
C ILE A 83 5.37 3.28 16.87
#